data_AF-A0A813LNJ3-F1
#
_entry.id   AF-A0A813LNJ3-F1
#
_cell.length_a   1.000
_cell.length_b   1.000
_cell.length_c   1.000
_cell.angle_alpha   90.00
_cell.angle_beta   90.00
_cell.angle_gamma   90.00
#
_symmetry.space_group_name_H-M   'P 1'
#
loop_
_entity.id
_entity.type
_entity.pdbx_description
1 polymer ?
#
loop_
_entity_poly.entity_id
_entity_poly.type
_entity_poly.pdbx_seq_one_letter_code
_entity_poly.pdbx_strand_id
1 'polypeptide(L)'
;MATAGGCLAVLKAGRARLVVQQPYLDRGGLMLRRAKALPASLAFDDEGEATDGSWTLPSEVYSDLLRSIPGSTLQDRKVIPLGKSELRKKSKLVKGENILERRSRDVAGELLRLMQGSKLPGVFKGGFLTAPQIGTPSRLVIFEDPAGAVDQLSSEERAREGREQPFGPKAIFNPRLKPVSAAMTVAWEKDVSIPGYRALVERPLSVQVNGVDPEGKRVNYVATGWEARIVQQAVDVLDGVMFIDRCYMRSLRHLDARNDPLPPDCPPVGVVTEFGDLQSAELTAEQLAAVADSGGSRGFLAGIPGFGRPNVLLAGSLLLRLRAEEITDPGSSEVTGLIKEMRDMVSSGKHPLGVAGPQIGKRLRVVALGENSESLEKLSARTKVTEERRAFGPLVVLNPVLSRHKGSSDAYFFERSATVPGYEGIVRRTAEVDVEGLDEKGQPISFVARGWQANGLVAFCLGSFVLAW
;
A
#
# COMPACT_ATOMS: atom_id res chain seq x y z
N MET A 1 30.23 27.80 -28.78
CA MET A 1 30.81 26.61 -28.12
C MET A 1 30.64 26.78 -26.62
N ALA A 2 30.03 25.77 -25.98
CA ALA A 2 30.02 25.43 -24.56
C ALA A 2 29.57 26.48 -23.49
N THR A 3 28.44 26.11 -22.84
CA THR A 3 28.12 26.26 -21.39
C THR A 3 28.14 27.68 -20.82
N ALA A 4 27.04 28.47 -20.79
CA ALA A 4 25.69 28.25 -20.22
C ALA A 4 25.75 27.86 -18.72
N GLY A 5 25.35 28.69 -17.76
CA GLY A 5 24.83 30.05 -17.83
C GLY A 5 24.92 30.66 -16.42
N GLY A 6 25.74 31.69 -16.30
CA GLY A 6 25.83 32.53 -15.12
C GLY A 6 24.57 33.39 -14.97
N CYS A 7 24.27 33.72 -13.72
CA CYS A 7 23.27 34.68 -13.31
C CYS A 7 23.45 36.02 -14.05
N LEU A 8 22.40 36.50 -14.69
CA LEU A 8 22.24 37.92 -14.99
C LEU A 8 21.01 38.43 -14.24
N ALA A 9 21.25 39.18 -13.17
CA ALA A 9 20.22 39.88 -12.42
C ALA A 9 19.94 41.22 -13.12
N VAL A 10 18.68 41.47 -13.50
CA VAL A 10 18.20 42.82 -13.83
C VAL A 10 17.35 43.30 -12.67
N LEU A 11 17.89 44.26 -11.92
CA LEU A 11 17.24 44.95 -10.81
C LEU A 11 16.36 46.08 -11.35
N LYS A 12 15.07 46.09 -10.98
CA LYS A 12 14.32 47.33 -10.86
C LYS A 12 13.27 47.22 -9.73
N ALA A 13 13.42 48.10 -8.75
CA ALA A 13 12.50 48.40 -7.64
C ALA A 13 12.17 47.28 -6.62
N GLY A 14 13.12 46.98 -5.74
CA GLY A 14 12.84 47.10 -4.30
C GLY A 14 12.30 45.91 -3.48
N ARG A 15 12.09 44.70 -4.02
CA ARG A 15 11.86 43.48 -3.19
C ARG A 15 12.38 42.21 -3.87
N ALA A 16 13.40 41.56 -3.30
CA ALA A 16 13.80 40.20 -3.68
C ALA A 16 13.01 39.17 -2.85
N ARG A 17 12.26 38.27 -3.51
CA ARG A 17 11.73 37.05 -2.89
C ARG A 17 12.61 35.87 -3.30
N LEU A 18 13.26 35.25 -2.32
CA LEU A 18 13.88 33.94 -2.46
C LEU A 18 12.75 32.89 -2.48
N VAL A 19 12.54 32.20 -3.60
CA VAL A 19 11.60 31.07 -3.66
C VAL A 19 12.37 29.81 -3.27
N VAL A 20 12.26 29.43 -2.00
CA VAL A 20 12.62 28.10 -1.52
C VAL A 20 11.33 27.28 -1.47
N GLN A 21 11.25 26.21 -2.26
CA GLN A 21 10.16 25.23 -2.13
C GLN A 21 10.26 24.54 -0.75
N GLN A 22 9.33 24.88 0.15
CA GLN A 22 9.00 24.06 1.32
C GLN A 22 7.75 23.23 1.01
N PRO A 23 7.68 21.93 1.37
CA PRO A 23 6.41 21.24 1.51
C PRO A 23 5.79 21.54 2.88
N TYR A 24 4.57 22.04 2.79
CA TYR A 24 3.49 22.20 3.77
C TYR A 24 3.61 21.38 5.08
N LEU A 25 3.72 22.12 6.19
CA LEU A 25 3.23 21.73 7.52
C LEU A 25 1.91 22.48 7.73
N ASP A 26 0.79 21.77 7.90
CA ASP A 26 -0.44 22.40 8.39
C ASP A 26 -0.56 22.12 9.89
N ARG A 27 -0.41 23.18 10.70
CA ARG A 27 -0.70 23.19 12.14
C ARG A 27 -2.16 23.62 12.32
N GLY A 28 -2.95 22.85 13.05
CA GLY A 28 -4.24 23.34 13.52
C GLY A 28 -5.10 22.32 14.26
N GLY A 29 -4.99 22.36 15.60
CA GLY A 29 -6.03 22.18 16.62
C GLY A 29 -7.27 21.30 16.37
N LEU A 30 -7.55 20.45 17.36
CA LEU A 30 -8.86 19.84 17.61
C LEU A 30 -10.01 20.83 17.35
N MET A 31 -10.85 20.51 16.38
CA MET A 31 -12.29 20.73 16.48
C MET A 31 -12.99 19.44 16.08
N LEU A 32 -13.70 18.83 17.04
CA LEU A 32 -14.83 17.95 16.76
C LEU A 32 -15.86 18.75 15.96
N ARG A 33 -15.68 18.84 14.64
CA ARG A 33 -16.74 19.25 13.73
C ARG A 33 -17.63 18.02 13.53
N ARG A 34 -18.89 18.12 13.99
CA ARG A 34 -20.01 17.37 13.41
C ARG A 34 -19.75 17.22 11.91
N ALA A 35 -19.85 15.99 11.40
CA ALA A 35 -19.76 15.71 9.97
C ALA A 35 -20.62 16.74 9.22
N LYS A 36 -19.98 17.73 8.60
CA LYS A 36 -20.66 18.59 7.63
C LYS A 36 -20.95 17.66 6.46
N ALA A 37 -22.23 17.43 6.21
CA ALA A 37 -22.69 16.84 4.97
C ALA A 37 -21.94 17.51 3.81
N LEU A 38 -21.41 16.69 2.89
CA LEU A 38 -20.82 17.20 1.65
C LEU A 38 -21.84 18.11 0.95
N PRO A 39 -21.40 19.14 0.23
CA PRO A 39 -22.30 19.98 -0.54
C PRO A 39 -23.14 19.10 -1.50
N ALA A 40 -24.44 19.39 -1.56
CA ALA A 40 -25.45 18.65 -2.32
C ALA A 40 -25.18 18.57 -3.85
N SER A 41 -24.07 19.12 -4.35
CA SER A 41 -23.67 19.07 -5.78
C SER A 41 -23.01 17.75 -6.22
N LEU A 42 -23.07 16.72 -5.37
CA LEU A 42 -22.77 15.31 -5.70
C LEU A 42 -24.01 14.42 -5.51
N ALA A 43 -25.15 14.99 -5.08
CA ALA A 43 -26.42 14.28 -5.01
C ALA A 43 -26.97 14.20 -6.43
N PHE A 44 -26.69 13.08 -7.09
CA PHE A 44 -27.53 12.60 -8.18
C PHE A 44 -28.76 11.98 -7.54
N ASP A 45 -29.93 12.17 -8.14
CA ASP A 45 -31.22 11.77 -7.61
C ASP A 45 -31.17 10.39 -6.94
N ASP A 46 -31.41 10.35 -5.63
CA ASP A 46 -31.48 9.11 -4.83
C ASP A 46 -32.68 8.23 -5.22
N GLU A 47 -33.54 8.69 -6.14
CA GLU A 47 -34.77 8.03 -6.57
C GLU A 47 -34.64 7.23 -7.89
N GLY A 48 -33.43 7.11 -8.45
CA GLY A 48 -33.17 6.31 -9.66
C GLY A 48 -32.72 4.87 -9.37
N GLU A 49 -33.10 3.93 -10.24
CA GLU A 49 -32.60 2.55 -10.21
C GLU A 49 -31.07 2.54 -10.39
N ALA A 50 -30.35 1.97 -9.42
CA ALA A 50 -28.90 1.93 -9.45
C ALA A 50 -28.41 0.86 -10.43
N THR A 51 -27.40 1.20 -11.22
CA THR A 51 -26.74 0.28 -12.15
C THR A 51 -25.58 -0.43 -11.47
N ASP A 52 -25.06 -1.47 -12.09
CA ASP A 52 -23.81 -2.13 -11.72
C ASP A 52 -22.60 -1.56 -12.51
N GLY A 53 -22.79 -0.38 -13.14
CA GLY A 53 -21.79 0.28 -13.99
C GLY A 53 -21.58 -0.37 -15.35
N SER A 54 -22.36 -1.39 -15.72
CA SER A 54 -22.27 -2.03 -17.04
C SER A 54 -22.48 -1.01 -18.14
N TRP A 55 -21.53 -0.97 -19.07
CA TRP A 55 -21.46 0.06 -20.08
C TRP A 55 -20.98 -0.48 -21.42
N THR A 56 -21.62 -0.02 -22.49
CA THR A 56 -21.22 -0.34 -23.86
C THR A 56 -20.88 0.93 -24.60
N LEU A 57 -19.85 0.88 -25.45
CA LEU A 57 -19.49 2.01 -26.29
C LEU A 57 -20.67 2.41 -27.21
N PRO A 58 -21.17 3.66 -27.17
CA PRO A 58 -22.18 4.10 -28.11
C PRO A 58 -21.63 4.05 -29.55
N SER A 59 -22.46 3.61 -30.49
CA SER A 59 -22.13 3.51 -31.93
C SER A 59 -21.64 4.84 -32.54
N GLU A 60 -22.04 5.97 -31.96
CA GLU A 60 -21.76 7.34 -32.41
C GLU A 60 -20.39 7.91 -31.98
N VAL A 61 -19.60 7.20 -31.17
CA VAL A 61 -18.24 7.65 -30.78
C VAL A 61 -17.24 7.53 -31.96
N TYR A 62 -17.73 7.26 -33.17
CA TYR A 62 -16.99 7.27 -34.43
C TYR A 62 -16.97 8.69 -35.01
N SER A 63 -15.82 9.38 -34.94
CA SER A 63 -14.99 9.62 -36.14
C SER A 63 -13.98 10.76 -35.98
N ASP A 64 -14.32 11.98 -35.55
CA ASP A 64 -13.50 13.12 -36.03
C ASP A 64 -12.80 14.06 -35.02
N LEU A 65 -13.08 14.03 -33.71
CA LEU A 65 -12.54 15.06 -32.77
C LEU A 65 -11.51 14.61 -31.74
N LEU A 66 -11.20 13.33 -31.60
CA LEU A 66 -10.06 12.92 -30.75
C LEU A 66 -8.69 13.36 -31.31
N ARG A 67 -8.67 14.00 -32.49
CA ARG A 67 -7.52 14.74 -33.05
C ARG A 67 -7.34 16.16 -32.47
N SER A 68 -8.32 16.69 -31.72
CA SER A 68 -8.34 18.11 -31.33
C SER A 68 -8.25 18.39 -29.82
N ILE A 69 -7.93 17.40 -28.98
CA ILE A 69 -7.44 17.72 -27.63
C ILE A 69 -5.96 18.13 -27.80
N PRO A 70 -5.53 19.32 -27.33
CA PRO A 70 -4.12 19.71 -27.44
C PRO A 70 -3.23 18.64 -26.77
N GLY A 71 -2.39 17.97 -27.58
CA GLY A 71 -1.56 16.84 -27.16
C GLY A 71 -2.11 15.42 -27.45
N SER A 72 -3.25 15.27 -28.15
CA SER A 72 -3.79 13.95 -28.55
C SER A 72 -3.72 13.71 -30.06
N THR A 73 -2.67 13.05 -30.51
CA THR A 73 -2.80 12.10 -31.62
C THR A 73 -3.20 10.75 -31.02
N LEU A 74 -4.45 10.36 -31.25
CA LEU A 74 -5.07 9.08 -30.90
C LEU A 74 -4.21 7.83 -31.20
N GLN A 75 -3.23 7.95 -32.10
CA GLN A 75 -2.38 6.85 -32.52
C GLN A 75 -1.26 6.52 -31.53
N ASP A 76 -0.97 7.39 -30.53
CA ASP A 76 0.26 7.29 -29.73
C ASP A 76 0.09 7.35 -28.19
N ARG A 77 -1.13 7.36 -27.63
CA ARG A 77 -1.28 7.27 -26.16
C ARG A 77 -0.88 5.88 -25.69
N LYS A 78 0.32 5.81 -25.09
CA LYS A 78 0.86 4.61 -24.45
C LYS A 78 0.45 4.58 -22.99
N VAL A 79 0.24 3.37 -22.47
CA VAL A 79 0.14 3.16 -21.02
C VAL A 79 1.40 3.72 -20.38
N ILE A 80 1.20 4.58 -19.40
CA ILE A 80 2.28 5.20 -18.65
C ILE A 80 2.93 4.13 -17.78
N PRO A 81 4.26 3.91 -17.87
CA PRO A 81 4.95 3.01 -16.97
C PRO A 81 5.12 3.66 -15.60
N LEU A 82 5.25 2.81 -14.57
CA LEU A 82 5.61 3.20 -13.22
C LEU A 82 6.89 4.08 -13.22
N GLY A 83 6.90 5.09 -12.35
CA GLY A 83 7.99 6.06 -12.22
C GLY A 83 7.60 7.46 -12.73
N LYS A 84 6.51 7.57 -13.49
CA LYS A 84 5.88 8.86 -13.80
C LYS A 84 5.01 9.34 -12.63
N SER A 85 5.04 10.65 -12.37
CA SER A 85 4.40 11.26 -11.19
C SER A 85 2.87 11.14 -11.20
N GLU A 86 2.28 10.98 -12.38
CA GLU A 86 0.86 10.86 -12.65
C GLU A 86 0.25 9.65 -11.96
N LEU A 87 0.98 8.52 -11.94
CA LEU A 87 0.59 7.29 -11.25
C LEU A 87 0.83 7.32 -9.74
N ARG A 88 1.45 8.39 -9.23
CA ARG A 88 1.74 8.60 -7.80
C ARG A 88 0.91 9.74 -7.21
N LYS A 89 -0.06 10.27 -7.96
CA LYS A 89 -0.95 11.35 -7.52
C LYS A 89 -2.37 10.84 -7.47
N LYS A 90 -3.09 11.24 -6.41
CA LYS A 90 -4.53 11.03 -6.34
C LYS A 90 -5.23 11.75 -7.49
N SER A 91 -6.05 11.00 -8.22
CA SER A 91 -6.86 11.51 -9.31
C SER A 91 -7.92 12.50 -8.82
N LYS A 92 -8.26 13.45 -9.70
CA LYS A 92 -9.26 14.49 -9.48
C LYS A 92 -10.65 13.92 -9.68
N LEU A 93 -11.54 14.23 -8.74
CA LEU A 93 -12.97 13.92 -8.89
C LEU A 93 -13.53 14.62 -10.14
N VAL A 94 -14.34 13.90 -10.91
CA VAL A 94 -15.10 14.45 -12.03
C VAL A 94 -16.41 14.99 -11.49
N LYS A 95 -16.67 16.29 -11.64
CA LYS A 95 -17.94 16.88 -11.21
C LYS A 95 -19.10 16.27 -12.00
N GLY A 96 -20.28 16.18 -11.39
CA GLY A 96 -21.40 15.51 -12.04
C GLY A 96 -21.85 16.14 -13.36
N GLU A 97 -21.89 17.47 -13.40
CA GLU A 97 -22.14 18.23 -14.63
C GLU A 97 -21.16 17.88 -15.77
N ASN A 98 -19.90 17.53 -15.42
CA ASN A 98 -18.86 17.19 -16.38
C ASN A 98 -18.92 15.71 -16.82
N ILE A 99 -19.62 14.82 -16.11
CA ILE A 99 -19.67 13.39 -16.46
C ILE A 99 -20.44 13.20 -17.77
N LEU A 100 -21.55 13.93 -17.91
CA LEU A 100 -22.42 13.91 -19.09
C LEU A 100 -21.81 14.63 -20.30
N GLU A 101 -20.77 15.45 -20.09
CA GLU A 101 -20.07 16.11 -21.19
C GLU A 101 -19.45 15.09 -22.14
N ARG A 102 -19.53 15.40 -23.43
CA ARG A 102 -18.95 14.56 -24.50
C ARG A 102 -17.49 14.20 -24.22
N ARG A 103 -16.69 15.16 -23.72
CA ARG A 103 -15.27 14.94 -23.41
C ARG A 103 -15.05 13.80 -22.40
N SER A 104 -15.86 13.70 -21.35
CA SER A 104 -15.71 12.64 -20.34
C SER A 104 -16.09 11.28 -20.89
N ARG A 105 -17.16 11.22 -21.70
CA ARG A 105 -17.58 10.02 -22.42
C ARG A 105 -16.56 9.57 -23.47
N ASP A 106 -15.90 10.52 -24.15
CA ASP A 106 -14.81 10.22 -25.09
C ASP A 106 -13.62 9.56 -24.39
N VAL A 107 -13.24 10.03 -23.18
CA VAL A 107 -12.18 9.39 -22.38
C VAL A 107 -12.57 7.98 -21.94
N ALA A 108 -13.81 7.76 -21.50
CA ALA A 108 -14.30 6.43 -21.15
C ALA A 108 -14.26 5.48 -22.36
N GLY A 109 -14.67 5.97 -23.53
CA GLY A 109 -14.61 5.20 -24.76
C GLY A 109 -13.19 4.91 -25.24
N GLU A 110 -12.26 5.85 -25.07
CA GLU A 110 -10.84 5.66 -25.37
C GLU A 110 -10.23 4.56 -24.48
N LEU A 111 -10.49 4.60 -23.17
CA LEU A 111 -10.03 3.58 -22.22
C LEU A 111 -10.56 2.18 -22.59
N LEU A 112 -11.85 2.07 -22.92
CA LEU A 112 -12.45 0.81 -23.34
C LEU A 112 -11.81 0.26 -24.62
N ARG A 113 -11.60 1.11 -25.64
CA ARG A 113 -10.94 0.71 -26.89
C ARG A 113 -9.48 0.28 -26.69
N LEU A 114 -8.75 0.96 -25.81
CA LEU A 114 -7.38 0.58 -25.47
C LEU A 114 -7.37 -0.78 -24.77
N MET A 115 -8.26 -0.98 -23.78
CA MET A 115 -8.39 -2.24 -23.05
C MET A 115 -8.73 -3.43 -23.99
N GLN A 116 -9.63 -3.22 -24.96
CA GLN A 116 -10.07 -4.26 -25.92
C GLN A 116 -9.17 -4.37 -27.17
N GLY A 117 -8.23 -3.44 -27.35
CA GLY A 117 -7.43 -3.33 -28.57
C GLY A 117 -6.30 -4.36 -28.68
N SER A 118 -5.99 -4.79 -29.91
CA SER A 118 -4.92 -5.77 -30.19
C SER A 118 -3.50 -5.29 -29.86
N LYS A 119 -3.30 -3.96 -29.73
CA LYS A 119 -2.00 -3.35 -29.39
C LYS A 119 -1.59 -3.50 -27.92
N LEU A 120 -2.51 -3.93 -27.05
CA LEU A 120 -2.23 -4.29 -25.66
C LEU A 120 -2.45 -5.82 -25.50
N PRO A 121 -1.62 -6.66 -26.14
CA PRO A 121 -1.86 -8.09 -26.21
C PRO A 121 -1.80 -8.75 -24.83
N GLY A 122 -2.82 -9.54 -24.50
CA GLY A 122 -2.77 -10.58 -23.45
C GLY A 122 -2.81 -10.13 -21.98
N VAL A 123 -2.81 -8.83 -21.67
CA VAL A 123 -2.80 -8.35 -20.28
C VAL A 123 -4.20 -8.04 -19.71
N PHE A 124 -5.20 -7.73 -20.55
CA PHE A 124 -6.51 -7.19 -20.11
C PHE A 124 -7.69 -8.16 -20.06
N LYS A 125 -7.56 -9.40 -20.51
CA LYS A 125 -8.63 -10.39 -20.41
C LYS A 125 -8.91 -10.73 -18.95
N GLY A 126 -9.85 -10.02 -18.32
CA GLY A 126 -10.07 -10.02 -16.87
C GLY A 126 -9.21 -8.97 -16.16
N GLY A 127 -9.35 -7.69 -16.53
CA GLY A 127 -8.50 -6.59 -16.04
C GLY A 127 -9.18 -5.22 -16.08
N PHE A 128 -8.38 -4.17 -15.86
CA PHE A 128 -8.86 -2.77 -15.80
C PHE A 128 -7.87 -1.79 -16.42
N LEU A 129 -8.38 -0.62 -16.84
CA LEU A 129 -7.60 0.56 -17.15
C LEU A 129 -8.19 1.79 -16.47
N THR A 130 -7.33 2.66 -15.97
CA THR A 130 -7.72 3.92 -15.33
C THR A 130 -7.27 5.12 -16.17
N ALA A 131 -8.00 6.23 -16.05
CA ALA A 131 -7.61 7.47 -16.73
C ALA A 131 -6.16 7.93 -16.41
N PRO A 132 -5.63 7.83 -15.18
CA PRO A 132 -4.23 8.16 -14.88
C PRO A 132 -3.21 7.35 -15.68
N GLN A 133 -3.50 6.08 -16.00
CA GLN A 133 -2.61 5.22 -16.78
C GLN A 133 -2.43 5.66 -18.23
N ILE A 134 -3.29 6.56 -18.73
CA ILE A 134 -3.16 7.18 -20.05
C ILE A 134 -2.88 8.70 -19.98
N GLY A 135 -2.46 9.18 -18.81
CA GLY A 135 -2.07 10.57 -18.58
C GLY A 135 -3.23 11.53 -18.29
N THR A 136 -4.43 11.02 -18.02
CA THR A 136 -5.60 11.83 -17.70
C THR A 136 -5.84 11.79 -16.19
N PRO A 137 -5.78 12.93 -15.45
CA PRO A 137 -5.83 12.93 -13.99
C PRO A 137 -7.24 12.71 -13.42
N SER A 138 -8.21 12.27 -14.22
CA SER A 138 -9.61 12.09 -13.80
C SER A 138 -9.82 10.81 -13.02
N ARG A 139 -10.74 10.81 -12.06
CA ARG A 139 -11.12 9.60 -11.30
C ARG A 139 -12.11 8.74 -12.08
N LEU A 140 -11.62 8.00 -13.06
CA LEU A 140 -12.39 7.12 -13.95
C LEU A 140 -11.67 5.80 -14.14
N VAL A 141 -12.41 4.70 -14.03
CA VAL A 141 -11.96 3.33 -14.31
C VAL A 141 -12.88 2.67 -15.33
N ILE A 142 -12.28 1.88 -16.23
CA ILE A 142 -12.96 0.88 -17.05
C ILE A 142 -12.40 -0.51 -16.70
N PHE A 143 -13.25 -1.53 -16.63
CA PHE A 143 -12.83 -2.91 -16.38
C PHE A 143 -13.79 -3.92 -16.99
N GLU A 144 -13.29 -5.12 -17.29
CA GLU A 144 -14.08 -6.22 -17.88
C GLU A 144 -13.44 -7.58 -17.58
N ASP A 145 -14.24 -8.64 -17.64
CA ASP A 145 -13.76 -10.01 -17.70
C ASP A 145 -14.54 -10.83 -18.76
N PRO A 146 -14.07 -10.89 -20.01
CA PRO A 146 -14.85 -11.47 -21.10
C PRO A 146 -14.93 -13.00 -20.98
N ALA A 147 -16.04 -13.60 -21.41
CA ALA A 147 -16.30 -15.04 -21.35
C ALA A 147 -15.12 -15.89 -21.89
N GLY A 148 -14.60 -15.54 -23.08
CA GLY A 148 -13.47 -16.24 -23.68
C GLY A 148 -12.15 -16.14 -22.92
N ALA A 149 -12.06 -15.40 -21.82
CA ALA A 149 -10.96 -15.42 -20.87
C ALA A 149 -11.19 -16.41 -19.73
N VAL A 150 -12.41 -16.43 -19.18
CA VAL A 150 -12.82 -17.35 -18.11
C VAL A 150 -12.94 -18.78 -18.63
N ASP A 151 -13.39 -18.96 -19.87
CA ASP A 151 -13.56 -20.27 -20.52
C ASP A 151 -12.22 -21.03 -20.70
N GLN A 152 -11.10 -20.32 -20.68
CA GLN A 152 -9.76 -20.90 -20.81
C GLN A 152 -9.23 -21.47 -19.49
N LEU A 153 -9.91 -21.21 -18.36
CA LEU A 153 -9.52 -21.65 -17.03
C LEU A 153 -10.21 -22.96 -16.67
N SER A 154 -9.46 -23.87 -16.06
CA SER A 154 -10.02 -25.04 -15.39
C SER A 154 -10.90 -24.64 -14.19
N SER A 155 -11.79 -25.53 -13.77
CA SER A 155 -12.66 -25.29 -12.61
C SER A 155 -11.86 -25.00 -11.33
N GLU A 156 -10.71 -25.66 -11.15
CA GLU A 156 -9.81 -25.45 -10.01
C GLU A 156 -9.15 -24.08 -10.04
N GLU A 157 -8.73 -23.60 -11.23
CA GLU A 157 -8.18 -22.25 -11.39
C GLU A 157 -9.23 -21.17 -11.11
N ARG A 158 -10.46 -21.36 -11.61
CA ARG A 158 -11.57 -20.43 -11.35
C ARG A 158 -11.86 -20.32 -9.86
N ALA A 159 -11.95 -21.45 -9.16
CA ALA A 159 -12.18 -21.48 -7.72
C ALA A 159 -11.02 -20.82 -6.94
N ARG A 160 -9.77 -21.14 -7.30
CA ARG A 160 -8.57 -20.58 -6.67
C ARG A 160 -8.45 -19.06 -6.83
N GLU A 161 -8.82 -18.54 -8.00
CA GLU A 161 -8.77 -17.10 -8.28
C GLU A 161 -10.05 -16.35 -7.84
N GLY A 162 -11.11 -17.06 -7.46
CA GLY A 162 -12.43 -16.48 -7.25
C GLY A 162 -13.02 -15.89 -8.55
N ARG A 163 -12.68 -16.49 -9.70
CA ARG A 163 -13.00 -16.02 -11.05
C ARG A 163 -14.03 -16.94 -11.71
N GLU A 164 -15.21 -17.05 -11.09
CA GLU A 164 -16.22 -18.02 -11.50
C GLU A 164 -17.01 -17.61 -12.73
N GLN A 165 -17.41 -16.34 -12.82
CA GLN A 165 -18.28 -15.84 -13.87
C GLN A 165 -17.65 -14.65 -14.60
N PRO A 166 -17.74 -14.62 -15.96
CA PRO A 166 -17.36 -13.45 -16.72
C PRO A 166 -18.35 -12.30 -16.48
N PHE A 167 -17.91 -11.08 -16.75
CA PHE A 167 -18.76 -9.89 -16.74
C PHE A 167 -18.38 -8.95 -17.89
N GLY A 168 -19.38 -8.26 -18.43
CA GLY A 168 -19.20 -7.29 -19.52
C GLY A 168 -18.44 -6.04 -19.09
N PRO A 169 -18.13 -5.12 -20.02
CA PRO A 169 -17.41 -3.91 -19.68
C PRO A 169 -18.19 -3.02 -18.71
N LYS A 170 -17.48 -2.47 -17.74
CA LYS A 170 -18.00 -1.55 -16.74
C LYS A 170 -17.21 -0.26 -16.76
N ALA A 171 -17.90 0.87 -16.60
CA ALA A 171 -17.30 2.21 -16.57
C ALA A 171 -17.81 2.98 -15.37
N ILE A 172 -16.90 3.41 -14.49
CA ILE A 172 -17.28 4.06 -13.23
C ILE A 172 -16.46 5.33 -13.00
N PHE A 173 -17.16 6.45 -12.96
CA PHE A 173 -16.66 7.72 -12.47
C PHE A 173 -16.73 7.79 -10.94
N ASN A 174 -15.71 8.38 -10.35
CA ASN A 174 -15.57 8.62 -8.92
C ASN A 174 -15.85 7.38 -8.04
N PRO A 175 -15.33 6.17 -8.37
CA PRO A 175 -15.61 4.97 -7.60
C PRO A 175 -15.18 5.12 -6.13
N ARG A 176 -16.04 4.59 -5.25
CA ARG A 176 -15.82 4.43 -3.81
C ARG A 176 -16.16 3.00 -3.40
N LEU A 177 -15.26 2.40 -2.63
CA LEU A 177 -15.37 1.00 -2.20
C LEU A 177 -15.54 0.92 -0.69
N LYS A 178 -16.36 -0.02 -0.23
CA LYS A 178 -16.48 -0.40 1.18
C LYS A 178 -16.47 -1.93 1.30
N PRO A 179 -15.59 -2.54 2.10
CA PRO A 179 -15.67 -3.98 2.38
C PRO A 179 -17.05 -4.36 2.92
N VAL A 180 -17.62 -5.46 2.42
CA VAL A 180 -18.95 -5.95 2.83
C VAL A 180 -18.85 -6.90 4.03
N SER A 181 -17.73 -7.62 4.15
CA SER A 181 -17.45 -8.55 5.23
C SER A 181 -15.98 -8.51 5.64
N ALA A 182 -15.62 -9.28 6.66
CA ALA A 182 -14.24 -9.48 7.10
C ALA A 182 -13.49 -10.53 6.26
N ALA A 183 -14.15 -11.19 5.30
CA ALA A 183 -13.53 -12.23 4.48
C ALA A 183 -12.47 -11.62 3.56
N MET A 184 -11.31 -12.26 3.51
CA MET A 184 -10.14 -11.80 2.77
C MET A 184 -9.76 -12.81 1.69
N THR A 185 -8.97 -12.39 0.71
CA THR A 185 -8.33 -13.26 -0.25
C THR A 185 -6.92 -12.78 -0.54
N VAL A 186 -5.99 -13.72 -0.65
CA VAL A 186 -4.65 -13.48 -1.16
C VAL A 186 -4.55 -14.15 -2.52
N ALA A 187 -4.38 -13.39 -3.60
CA ALA A 187 -3.81 -13.98 -4.80
C ALA A 187 -3.03 -12.97 -5.66
N TRP A 188 -2.66 -13.41 -6.85
CA TRP A 188 -1.75 -12.67 -7.72
C TRP A 188 -2.41 -11.42 -8.33
N GLU A 189 -1.70 -10.30 -8.27
CA GLU A 189 -1.99 -9.07 -9.01
C GLU A 189 -0.86 -8.76 -9.98
N LYS A 190 -1.21 -8.10 -11.09
CA LYS A 190 -0.31 -7.55 -12.11
C LYS A 190 -0.89 -6.23 -12.59
N ASP A 191 -0.05 -5.34 -13.12
CA ASP A 191 -0.50 -4.05 -13.64
C ASP A 191 0.22 -3.71 -14.95
N VAL A 192 -0.50 -3.12 -15.90
CA VAL A 192 0.03 -2.74 -17.21
C VAL A 192 1.08 -1.63 -17.14
N SER A 193 1.06 -0.83 -16.09
CA SER A 193 2.09 0.16 -15.79
C SER A 193 3.36 -0.47 -15.20
N ILE A 194 3.34 -1.75 -14.82
CA ILE A 194 4.50 -2.50 -14.32
C ILE A 194 4.61 -3.81 -15.13
N PRO A 195 4.99 -3.71 -16.42
CA PRO A 195 4.98 -4.85 -17.32
C PRO A 195 5.96 -5.95 -16.86
N GLY A 196 5.55 -7.21 -17.00
CA GLY A 196 6.40 -8.36 -16.72
C GLY A 196 6.46 -8.79 -15.26
N TYR A 197 5.79 -8.10 -14.33
CA TYR A 197 5.83 -8.46 -12.90
C TYR A 197 4.45 -8.82 -12.34
N ARG A 198 4.47 -9.69 -11.32
CA ARG A 198 3.31 -9.98 -10.46
C ARG A 198 3.73 -10.17 -9.01
N ALA A 199 2.80 -10.02 -8.10
CA ALA A 199 3.00 -10.32 -6.68
C ALA A 199 1.67 -10.73 -6.02
N LEU A 200 1.74 -11.39 -4.87
CA LEU A 200 0.58 -11.68 -4.03
C LEU A 200 0.12 -10.42 -3.32
N VAL A 201 -1.17 -10.14 -3.36
CA VAL A 201 -1.80 -9.03 -2.66
C VAL A 201 -3.00 -9.54 -1.89
N GLU A 202 -3.13 -9.09 -0.65
CA GLU A 202 -4.29 -9.33 0.20
C GLU A 202 -5.39 -8.30 -0.08
N ARG A 203 -6.62 -8.77 -0.30
CA ARG A 203 -7.80 -7.94 -0.58
C ARG A 203 -9.03 -8.44 0.17
N PRO A 204 -9.93 -7.55 0.62
CA PRO A 204 -11.32 -7.91 0.89
C PRO A 204 -11.93 -8.74 -0.25
N LEU A 205 -12.55 -9.87 0.10
CA LEU A 205 -13.18 -10.77 -0.86
C LEU A 205 -14.37 -10.12 -1.59
N SER A 206 -15.11 -9.27 -0.88
CA SER A 206 -16.29 -8.59 -1.42
C SER A 206 -16.32 -7.11 -1.01
N VAL A 207 -16.68 -6.25 -1.96
CA VAL A 207 -16.77 -4.80 -1.76
C VAL A 207 -18.06 -4.24 -2.33
N GLN A 208 -18.68 -3.33 -1.60
CA GLN A 208 -19.73 -2.46 -2.11
C GLN A 208 -19.08 -1.39 -3.00
N VAL A 209 -19.45 -1.36 -4.27
CA VAL A 209 -19.00 -0.40 -5.26
C VAL A 209 -20.05 0.69 -5.41
N ASN A 210 -19.64 1.95 -5.22
CA ASN A 210 -20.47 3.12 -5.48
C ASN A 210 -19.78 4.04 -6.49
N GLY A 211 -20.55 4.72 -7.33
CA GLY A 211 -20.03 5.69 -8.30
C GLY A 211 -21.11 6.21 -9.23
N VAL A 212 -20.69 6.64 -10.42
CA VAL A 212 -21.58 7.13 -11.48
C VAL A 212 -21.11 6.56 -12.81
N ASP A 213 -22.03 6.06 -13.64
CA ASP A 213 -21.70 5.56 -14.98
C ASP A 213 -21.60 6.70 -16.01
N PRO A 214 -21.15 6.45 -17.25
CA PRO A 214 -21.02 7.49 -18.28
C PRO A 214 -22.34 8.13 -18.71
N GLU A 215 -23.48 7.50 -18.43
CA GLU A 215 -24.84 8.02 -18.65
C GLU A 215 -25.31 8.90 -17.48
N GLY A 216 -24.49 9.06 -16.43
CA GLY A 216 -24.81 9.85 -15.25
C GLY A 216 -25.71 9.12 -14.25
N LYS A 217 -25.97 7.81 -14.43
CA LYS A 217 -26.75 7.03 -13.48
C LYS A 217 -25.86 6.59 -12.32
N ARG A 218 -26.48 6.43 -11.15
CA ARG A 218 -25.81 5.95 -9.95
C ARG A 218 -25.38 4.50 -10.14
N VAL A 219 -24.12 4.22 -9.83
CA VAL A 219 -23.62 2.84 -9.69
C VAL A 219 -23.69 2.45 -8.22
N ASN A 220 -24.33 1.32 -7.92
CA ASN A 220 -24.37 0.75 -6.57
C ASN A 220 -24.59 -0.76 -6.59
N TYR A 221 -23.52 -1.55 -6.42
CA TYR A 221 -23.60 -3.00 -6.43
C TYR A 221 -22.49 -3.65 -5.59
N VAL A 222 -22.64 -4.94 -5.26
CA VAL A 222 -21.60 -5.71 -4.56
C VAL A 222 -20.79 -6.48 -5.60
N ALA A 223 -19.50 -6.21 -5.67
CA ALA A 223 -18.54 -7.04 -6.39
C ALA A 223 -17.95 -8.09 -5.44
N THR A 224 -17.67 -9.29 -5.95
CA THR A 224 -17.04 -10.37 -5.20
C THR A 224 -15.92 -11.05 -6.01
N GLY A 225 -15.00 -11.74 -5.34
CA GLY A 225 -13.95 -12.53 -5.98
C GLY A 225 -13.04 -11.72 -6.91
N TRP A 226 -12.92 -12.17 -8.15
CA TRP A 226 -12.06 -11.55 -9.17
C TRP A 226 -12.50 -10.12 -9.52
N GLU A 227 -13.81 -9.87 -9.66
CA GLU A 227 -14.32 -8.53 -9.94
C GLU A 227 -14.01 -7.56 -8.79
N ALA A 228 -14.23 -8.00 -7.54
CA ALA A 228 -13.89 -7.21 -6.36
C ALA A 228 -12.40 -6.84 -6.34
N ARG A 229 -11.53 -7.76 -6.73
CA ARG A 229 -10.09 -7.49 -6.81
C ARG A 229 -9.76 -6.47 -7.89
N ILE A 230 -10.29 -6.67 -9.10
CA ILE A 230 -10.06 -5.76 -10.23
C ILE A 230 -10.43 -4.33 -9.83
N VAL A 231 -11.63 -4.12 -9.29
CA VAL A 231 -12.09 -2.77 -8.94
C VAL A 231 -11.30 -2.18 -7.77
N GLN A 232 -10.87 -3.00 -6.80
CA GLN A 232 -9.99 -2.55 -5.71
C GLN A 232 -8.62 -2.10 -6.20
N GLN A 233 -7.98 -2.88 -7.08
CA GLN A 233 -6.69 -2.51 -7.66
C GLN A 233 -6.82 -1.27 -8.53
N ALA A 234 -7.90 -1.13 -9.30
CA ALA A 234 -8.13 0.06 -10.10
C ALA A 234 -8.33 1.32 -9.25
N VAL A 235 -9.09 1.22 -8.15
CA VAL A 235 -9.29 2.34 -7.23
C VAL A 235 -8.00 2.75 -6.53
N ASP A 236 -7.12 1.79 -6.21
CA ASP A 236 -5.77 2.11 -5.73
C ASP A 236 -4.99 2.95 -6.73
N VAL A 237 -4.99 2.58 -8.02
CA VAL A 237 -4.31 3.36 -9.07
C VAL A 237 -4.88 4.78 -9.17
N LEU A 238 -6.20 4.93 -9.01
CA LEU A 238 -6.85 6.24 -8.92
C LEU A 238 -6.41 7.05 -7.70
N ASP A 239 -5.93 6.41 -6.64
CA ASP A 239 -5.38 7.04 -5.44
C ASP A 239 -3.85 7.17 -5.47
N GLY A 240 -3.20 6.80 -6.57
CA GLY A 240 -1.74 6.87 -6.75
C GLY A 240 -0.97 5.71 -6.11
N VAL A 241 -1.68 4.63 -5.76
CA VAL A 241 -1.17 3.41 -5.13
C VAL A 241 -1.13 2.30 -6.17
N MET A 242 -0.01 1.58 -6.23
CA MET A 242 0.22 0.47 -7.14
C MET A 242 0.27 -0.84 -6.37
N PHE A 243 0.04 -1.98 -7.03
CA PHE A 243 0.04 -3.29 -6.36
C PHE A 243 1.38 -3.60 -5.65
N ILE A 244 2.51 -3.08 -6.15
CA ILE A 244 3.83 -3.24 -5.50
C ILE A 244 3.93 -2.52 -4.15
N ASP A 245 3.10 -1.50 -3.94
CA ASP A 245 3.00 -0.84 -2.63
C ASP A 245 2.11 -1.65 -1.69
N ARG A 246 1.37 -2.65 -2.22
CA ARG A 246 0.37 -3.51 -1.56
C ARG A 246 0.85 -4.92 -1.27
N CYS A 247 1.82 -5.41 -2.03
CA CYS A 247 2.10 -6.83 -2.11
C CYS A 247 2.88 -7.40 -0.92
N TYR A 248 2.79 -8.72 -0.78
CA TYR A 248 3.75 -9.48 0.00
C TYR A 248 5.10 -9.41 -0.69
N MET A 249 6.03 -8.64 -0.13
CA MET A 249 7.19 -8.18 -0.90
C MET A 249 8.08 -9.32 -1.43
N ARG A 250 8.16 -10.42 -0.68
CA ARG A 250 8.89 -11.64 -1.07
C ARG A 250 8.20 -12.50 -2.14
N SER A 251 6.97 -12.17 -2.50
CA SER A 251 6.25 -12.81 -3.60
C SER A 251 6.47 -12.12 -4.95
N LEU A 252 6.99 -10.87 -4.97
CA LEU A 252 7.22 -10.11 -6.19
C LEU A 252 8.19 -10.84 -7.11
N ARG A 253 7.76 -11.07 -8.36
CA ARG A 253 8.54 -11.83 -9.34
C ARG A 253 8.20 -11.48 -10.78
N HIS A 254 9.14 -11.76 -11.68
CA HIS A 254 8.89 -11.70 -13.11
C HIS A 254 7.92 -12.80 -13.56
N LEU A 255 7.16 -12.57 -14.63
CA LEU A 255 6.18 -13.52 -15.17
C LEU A 255 6.83 -14.82 -15.68
N ASP A 256 8.10 -14.79 -16.05
CA ASP A 256 8.85 -15.99 -16.45
C ASP A 256 9.04 -16.97 -15.26
N ALA A 257 9.09 -16.43 -14.04
CA ALA A 257 9.22 -17.18 -12.78
C ALA A 257 7.85 -17.45 -12.11
N ARG A 258 6.74 -17.34 -12.86
CA ARG A 258 5.37 -17.42 -12.29
C ARG A 258 5.04 -18.76 -11.63
N ASN A 259 5.72 -19.83 -12.03
CA ASN A 259 5.52 -21.19 -11.54
C ASN A 259 6.54 -21.60 -10.47
N ASP A 260 7.55 -20.77 -10.21
CA ASP A 260 8.55 -21.06 -9.18
C ASP A 260 7.87 -21.15 -7.81
N PRO A 261 8.38 -21.95 -6.87
CA PRO A 261 7.83 -22.03 -5.53
C PRO A 261 7.83 -20.66 -4.84
N LEU A 262 6.82 -20.43 -3.98
CA LEU A 262 6.78 -19.26 -3.11
C LEU A 262 7.77 -19.48 -1.95
N PRO A 263 8.45 -18.42 -1.47
CA PRO A 263 9.16 -18.48 -0.20
C PRO A 263 8.25 -19.02 0.92
N PRO A 264 8.77 -19.84 1.86
CA PRO A 264 7.95 -20.50 2.89
C PRO A 264 7.16 -19.54 3.80
N ASP A 265 7.58 -18.29 3.91
CA ASP A 265 6.92 -17.26 4.70
C ASP A 265 5.82 -16.52 3.92
N CYS A 266 5.69 -16.72 2.61
CA CYS A 266 4.58 -16.14 1.87
C CYS A 266 3.25 -16.80 2.27
N PRO A 267 2.17 -16.01 2.39
CA PRO A 267 0.85 -16.57 2.67
C PRO A 267 0.37 -17.49 1.55
N PRO A 268 -0.48 -18.49 1.86
CA PRO A 268 -1.11 -19.32 0.85
C PRO A 268 -2.03 -18.48 -0.06
N VAL A 269 -2.18 -18.94 -1.29
CA VAL A 269 -3.10 -18.35 -2.27
C VAL A 269 -4.51 -18.87 -2.03
N GLY A 270 -5.50 -17.98 -1.96
CA GLY A 270 -6.92 -18.37 -1.83
C GLY A 270 -7.73 -17.41 -0.96
N VAL A 271 -8.91 -17.87 -0.56
CA VAL A 271 -9.77 -17.19 0.41
C VAL A 271 -9.27 -17.48 1.82
N VAL A 272 -9.17 -16.44 2.64
CA VAL A 272 -8.84 -16.51 4.06
C VAL A 272 -10.06 -16.00 4.81
N THR A 273 -10.74 -16.89 5.53
CA THR A 273 -12.02 -16.60 6.16
C THR A 273 -11.93 -15.85 7.48
N GLU A 274 -10.79 -15.89 8.18
CA GLU A 274 -10.60 -15.16 9.43
C GLU A 274 -9.24 -14.45 9.51
N PHE A 275 -9.22 -13.31 10.22
CA PHE A 275 -8.02 -12.49 10.52
C PHE A 275 -6.85 -13.29 11.15
N GLY A 276 -7.10 -14.51 11.64
CA GLY A 276 -6.12 -15.40 12.28
C GLY A 276 -5.70 -16.63 11.47
N ASP A 277 -6.37 -17.01 10.38
CA ASP A 277 -6.11 -18.28 9.69
C ASP A 277 -4.85 -18.27 8.80
N LEU A 278 -4.31 -17.07 8.51
CA LEU A 278 -2.97 -16.95 7.94
C LEU A 278 -1.87 -17.41 8.91
N GLN A 279 -2.19 -17.62 10.19
CA GLN A 279 -1.26 -18.08 11.22
C GLN A 279 -1.30 -19.60 11.47
N SER A 280 -2.27 -20.31 10.88
CA SER A 280 -2.54 -21.73 11.15
C SER A 280 -2.55 -22.64 9.92
N ALA A 281 -2.25 -22.12 8.72
CA ALA A 281 -2.17 -22.95 7.53
C ALA A 281 -1.07 -24.02 7.67
N GLU A 282 -1.49 -25.27 7.91
CA GLU A 282 -0.60 -26.43 7.89
C GLU A 282 0.03 -26.55 6.50
N LEU A 283 1.37 -26.53 6.46
CA LEU A 283 2.14 -26.73 5.23
C LEU A 283 1.85 -28.12 4.68
N THR A 284 1.67 -28.24 3.36
CA THR A 284 1.49 -29.54 2.71
C THR A 284 2.78 -30.37 2.77
N ALA A 285 2.66 -31.69 2.68
CA ALA A 285 3.81 -32.60 2.70
C ALA A 285 4.88 -32.28 1.63
N GLU A 286 4.46 -31.71 0.50
CA GLU A 286 5.35 -31.26 -0.59
C GLU A 286 6.15 -30.00 -0.21
N GLN A 287 5.53 -29.06 0.53
CA GLN A 287 6.22 -27.87 1.05
C GLN A 287 7.23 -28.24 2.15
N LEU A 288 6.93 -29.27 2.95
CA LEU A 288 7.86 -29.83 3.93
C LEU A 288 9.06 -30.53 3.27
N ALA A 289 8.85 -31.23 2.15
CA ALA A 289 9.91 -31.90 1.40
C ALA A 289 10.89 -30.91 0.76
N ALA A 290 10.40 -29.78 0.23
CA ALA A 290 11.24 -28.75 -0.38
C ALA A 290 12.20 -28.05 0.62
N VAL A 291 11.84 -28.03 1.92
CA VAL A 291 12.68 -27.50 3.00
C VAL A 291 13.78 -28.48 3.41
N ALA A 292 13.55 -29.79 3.25
CA ALA A 292 14.51 -30.83 3.60
C ALA A 292 15.69 -30.93 2.60
N ASP A 293 15.47 -30.53 1.34
CA ASP A 293 16.42 -30.74 0.25
C ASP A 293 17.46 -29.60 0.09
N SER A 294 17.29 -28.48 0.79
CA SER A 294 18.21 -27.33 0.73
C SER A 294 19.44 -27.48 1.63
N GLY A 295 20.10 -28.64 1.59
CA GLY A 295 21.20 -29.08 2.45
C GLY A 295 22.12 -27.96 2.97
N GLY A 296 22.03 -27.72 4.28
CA GLY A 296 22.87 -26.78 5.02
C GLY A 296 22.74 -26.98 6.54
N SER A 297 23.69 -27.72 7.11
CA SER A 297 24.13 -27.72 8.53
C SER A 297 23.11 -27.30 9.61
N ARG A 298 22.50 -28.29 10.27
CA ARG A 298 22.03 -28.45 11.68
C ARG A 298 21.71 -27.26 12.63
N GLY A 299 21.70 -26.00 12.20
CA GLY A 299 21.18 -24.83 12.93
C GLY A 299 19.80 -24.37 12.44
N PHE A 300 19.24 -25.02 11.41
CA PHE A 300 18.02 -24.59 10.71
C PHE A 300 16.71 -25.06 11.38
N LEU A 301 16.78 -26.00 12.34
CA LEU A 301 15.60 -26.52 13.06
C LEU A 301 14.97 -25.52 14.05
N ALA A 302 15.58 -24.35 14.26
CA ALA A 302 14.97 -23.22 14.99
C ALA A 302 14.02 -22.37 14.10
N GLY A 303 13.69 -22.83 12.90
CA GLY A 303 12.94 -22.10 11.87
C GLY A 303 11.68 -22.78 11.35
N ILE A 304 11.12 -23.76 12.06
CA ILE A 304 9.82 -24.37 11.72
C ILE A 304 8.69 -23.40 12.20
N PRO A 305 7.75 -22.98 11.33
CA PRO A 305 6.59 -22.21 11.76
C PRO A 305 5.73 -23.10 12.69
N GLY A 306 5.55 -22.64 13.93
CA GLY A 306 4.97 -23.41 15.05
C GLY A 306 5.88 -23.54 16.27
N PHE A 307 7.20 -23.32 16.14
CA PHE A 307 8.14 -23.30 17.26
C PHE A 307 8.95 -22.00 17.31
N GLY A 308 8.50 -21.03 18.11
CA GLY A 308 9.41 -20.12 18.82
C GLY A 308 9.75 -18.75 18.24
N ARG A 309 9.13 -18.28 17.13
CA ARG A 309 9.13 -16.85 16.77
C ARG A 309 7.81 -16.20 17.22
N PRO A 310 7.82 -15.01 17.84
CA PRO A 310 6.60 -14.24 18.02
C PRO A 310 5.98 -13.88 16.67
N ASN A 311 4.65 -13.89 16.58
CA ASN A 311 3.86 -13.67 15.35
C ASN A 311 4.04 -12.25 14.80
N VAL A 312 5.05 -12.03 13.96
CA VAL A 312 5.25 -10.75 13.24
C VAL A 312 4.56 -10.81 11.88
N LEU A 313 3.71 -9.82 11.60
CA LEU A 313 3.07 -9.63 10.30
C LEU A 313 4.10 -9.25 9.23
N LEU A 314 3.92 -9.82 8.03
CA LEU A 314 4.76 -9.55 6.87
C LEU A 314 4.27 -8.34 6.07
N ALA A 315 5.21 -7.61 5.45
CA ALA A 315 4.91 -6.47 4.57
C ALA A 315 4.03 -6.99 3.45
N GLY A 316 2.88 -6.35 3.27
CA GLY A 316 1.80 -6.84 2.41
C GLY A 316 0.50 -7.00 3.20
N SER A 317 0.58 -7.41 4.46
CA SER A 317 -0.58 -7.51 5.34
C SER A 317 -1.29 -6.16 5.46
N LEU A 318 -2.62 -6.17 5.32
CA LEU A 318 -3.44 -4.97 5.40
C LEU A 318 -3.46 -4.37 6.82
N LEU A 319 -3.28 -5.19 7.86
CA LEU A 319 -3.23 -4.74 9.25
C LEU A 319 -2.10 -3.73 9.50
N LEU A 320 -0.96 -3.90 8.81
CA LEU A 320 0.18 -2.99 8.91
C LEU A 320 -0.08 -1.61 8.29
N ARG A 321 -1.15 -1.48 7.49
CA ARG A 321 -1.55 -0.21 6.85
C ARG A 321 -2.61 0.53 7.65
N LEU A 322 -3.22 -0.14 8.62
CA LEU A 322 -4.20 0.51 9.48
C LEU A 322 -3.47 1.43 10.44
N ARG A 323 -4.01 2.64 10.62
CA ARG A 323 -3.52 3.55 11.64
C ARG A 323 -3.70 2.89 13.01
N ALA A 324 -2.64 2.90 13.80
CA ALA A 324 -2.68 2.47 15.19
C ALA A 324 -3.57 3.41 16.02
N GLU A 325 -4.35 2.82 16.90
CA GLU A 325 -5.28 3.46 17.81
C GLU A 325 -4.55 3.96 19.06
N GLU A 326 -4.99 5.11 19.56
CA GLU A 326 -4.45 5.69 20.78
C GLU A 326 -4.82 4.82 21.99
N ILE A 327 -3.84 4.57 22.84
CA ILE A 327 -4.05 3.89 24.12
C ILE A 327 -4.64 4.90 25.10
N THR A 328 -5.90 4.72 25.49
CA THR A 328 -6.59 5.61 26.44
C THR A 328 -6.53 5.12 27.88
N ASP A 329 -6.36 3.80 28.09
CA ASP A 329 -6.22 3.19 29.41
C ASP A 329 -4.96 2.30 29.47
N PRO A 330 -3.79 2.88 29.81
CA PRO A 330 -2.54 2.15 30.00
C PRO A 330 -2.60 1.04 31.06
N GLY A 331 -3.51 1.14 32.04
CA GLY A 331 -3.62 0.21 33.16
C GLY A 331 -4.45 -1.04 32.86
N SER A 332 -5.15 -1.07 31.72
CA SER A 332 -6.00 -2.19 31.33
C SER A 332 -5.21 -3.51 31.24
N SER A 333 -5.88 -4.64 31.50
CA SER A 333 -5.26 -5.98 31.43
C SER A 333 -4.77 -6.31 30.01
N GLU A 334 -5.43 -5.76 28.99
CA GLU A 334 -5.03 -5.91 27.59
C GLU A 334 -3.70 -5.21 27.31
N VAL A 335 -3.60 -3.92 27.69
CA VAL A 335 -2.41 -3.11 27.44
C VAL A 335 -1.23 -3.61 28.28
N THR A 336 -1.46 -3.91 29.55
CA THR A 336 -0.40 -4.43 30.44
C THR A 336 0.10 -5.80 29.97
N GLY A 337 -0.79 -6.67 29.50
CA GLY A 337 -0.43 -7.92 28.85
C GLY A 337 0.42 -7.72 27.58
N LEU A 338 0.02 -6.79 26.72
CA LEU A 338 0.76 -6.44 25.50
C LEU A 338 2.15 -5.87 25.79
N ILE A 339 2.27 -4.96 26.77
CA ILE A 339 3.57 -4.39 27.20
C ILE A 339 4.52 -5.51 27.63
N LYS A 340 4.03 -6.45 28.45
CA LYS A 340 4.81 -7.59 28.91
C LYS A 340 5.27 -8.45 27.73
N GLU A 341 4.36 -8.79 26.83
CA GLU A 341 4.66 -9.57 25.63
C GLU A 341 5.75 -8.90 24.79
N MET A 342 5.59 -7.62 24.45
CA MET A 342 6.55 -6.87 23.64
C MET A 342 7.92 -6.74 24.31
N ARG A 343 7.96 -6.58 25.65
CA ARG A 343 9.22 -6.58 26.40
C ARG A 343 9.93 -7.92 26.28
N ASP A 344 9.22 -9.03 26.49
CA ASP A 344 9.79 -10.38 26.41
C ASP A 344 10.34 -10.66 25.00
N MET A 345 9.67 -10.16 23.95
CA MET A 345 10.17 -10.23 22.57
C MET A 345 11.51 -9.50 22.38
N VAL A 346 11.64 -8.28 22.93
CA VAL A 346 12.87 -7.48 22.84
C VAL A 346 13.99 -8.07 23.70
N SER A 347 13.69 -8.47 24.93
CA SER A 347 14.67 -8.98 25.89
C SER A 347 15.23 -10.35 25.53
N SER A 348 14.44 -11.21 24.88
CA SER A 348 14.89 -12.55 24.45
C SER A 348 15.91 -12.54 23.30
N GLY A 349 16.20 -11.38 22.70
CA GLY A 349 17.08 -11.26 21.53
C GLY A 349 16.52 -11.90 20.26
N LYS A 350 15.29 -12.46 20.30
CA LYS A 350 14.58 -13.01 19.15
C LYS A 350 14.18 -11.93 18.14
N HIS A 351 14.02 -10.69 18.61
CA HIS A 351 13.78 -9.52 17.78
C HIS A 351 14.88 -8.47 18.06
N PRO A 352 15.84 -8.26 17.15
CA PRO A 352 17.14 -7.71 17.51
C PRO A 352 17.16 -6.25 17.98
N LEU A 353 16.05 -5.49 17.91
CA LEU A 353 16.03 -4.05 18.18
C LEU A 353 14.74 -3.51 18.80
N GLY A 354 13.59 -4.04 18.40
CA GLY A 354 12.30 -3.51 18.81
C GLY A 354 11.14 -4.03 17.96
N VAL A 355 9.93 -3.78 18.40
CA VAL A 355 8.67 -4.18 17.76
C VAL A 355 7.62 -3.10 18.05
N ALA A 356 6.74 -2.85 17.08
CA ALA A 356 5.56 -2.01 17.26
C ALA A 356 4.30 -2.88 17.39
N GLY A 357 3.29 -2.40 18.13
CA GLY A 357 2.01 -3.10 18.29
C GLY A 357 1.42 -3.60 16.96
N PRO A 358 1.33 -2.76 15.90
CA PRO A 358 0.79 -3.19 14.62
C PRO A 358 1.57 -4.34 13.97
N GLN A 359 2.89 -4.44 14.21
CA GLN A 359 3.71 -5.53 13.66
C GLN A 359 3.35 -6.90 14.23
N ILE A 360 2.71 -6.96 15.40
CA ILE A 360 2.25 -8.20 16.03
C ILE A 360 0.73 -8.32 16.01
N GLY A 361 0.08 -7.62 15.07
CA GLY A 361 -1.37 -7.66 14.86
C GLY A 361 -2.19 -6.89 15.90
N LYS A 362 -1.55 -6.13 16.79
CA LYS A 362 -2.24 -5.31 17.79
C LYS A 362 -2.36 -3.88 17.27
N ARG A 363 -3.58 -3.40 17.04
CA ARG A 363 -3.82 -2.06 16.50
C ARG A 363 -3.56 -0.92 17.50
N LEU A 364 -2.79 -1.14 18.56
CA LEU A 364 -2.49 -0.14 19.59
C LEU A 364 -1.19 0.60 19.30
N ARG A 365 -1.18 1.92 19.54
CA ARG A 365 -0.03 2.80 19.34
C ARG A 365 0.98 2.62 20.48
N VAL A 366 1.79 1.57 20.38
CA VAL A 366 2.88 1.24 21.30
C VAL A 366 4.11 0.76 20.54
N VAL A 367 5.28 1.13 21.04
CA VAL A 367 6.57 0.61 20.58
C VAL A 367 7.37 0.09 21.76
N ALA A 368 8.03 -1.05 21.59
CA ALA A 368 9.06 -1.56 22.49
C ALA A 368 10.37 -1.66 21.72
N LEU A 369 11.47 -1.19 22.31
CA LEU A 369 12.78 -1.23 21.70
C LEU A 369 13.87 -1.37 22.76
N GLY A 370 14.98 -1.98 22.39
CA GLY A 370 16.07 -2.19 23.31
C GLY A 370 17.27 -2.79 22.61
N GLU A 371 18.42 -2.52 23.18
CA GLU A 371 19.69 -3.07 22.75
C GLU A 371 20.47 -3.51 23.99
N ASN A 372 20.66 -4.82 24.14
CA ASN A 372 21.38 -5.38 25.27
C ASN A 372 22.90 -5.44 25.01
N SER A 373 23.68 -5.40 26.09
CA SER A 373 25.14 -5.38 26.03
C SER A 373 25.73 -6.63 25.34
N GLU A 374 25.10 -7.80 25.53
CA GLU A 374 25.56 -9.05 24.92
C GLU A 374 25.46 -9.02 23.38
N SER A 375 24.41 -8.41 22.83
CA SER A 375 24.24 -8.23 21.38
C SER A 375 25.25 -7.24 20.82
N LEU A 376 25.57 -6.19 21.59
CA LEU A 376 26.61 -5.25 21.22
C LEU A 376 27.99 -5.92 21.19
N GLU A 377 28.33 -6.76 22.14
CA GLU A 377 29.64 -7.45 22.19
C GLU A 377 29.95 -8.22 20.91
N LYS A 378 28.93 -8.75 20.23
CA LYS A 378 29.04 -9.48 18.96
C LYS A 378 29.33 -8.58 17.75
N LEU A 379 29.15 -7.25 17.88
CA LEU A 379 29.41 -6.29 16.80
C LEU A 379 30.88 -5.88 16.73
N SER A 380 31.35 -5.62 15.51
CA SER A 380 32.68 -5.07 15.28
C SER A 380 32.82 -3.68 15.92
N ALA A 381 34.03 -3.32 16.35
CA ALA A 381 34.31 -1.98 16.87
C ALA A 381 33.95 -0.88 15.86
N ARG A 382 34.17 -1.15 14.56
CA ARG A 382 33.77 -0.25 13.48
C ARG A 382 32.26 -0.02 13.48
N THR A 383 31.46 -1.08 13.51
CA THR A 383 29.99 -1.01 13.51
C THR A 383 29.47 -0.22 14.71
N LYS A 384 30.01 -0.47 15.91
CA LYS A 384 29.62 0.25 17.12
C LYS A 384 29.80 1.77 16.99
N VAL A 385 30.92 2.19 16.39
CA VAL A 385 31.24 3.61 16.19
C VAL A 385 30.42 4.19 15.04
N THR A 386 30.34 3.52 13.88
CA THR A 386 29.67 4.07 12.69
C THR A 386 28.16 4.15 12.83
N GLU A 387 27.54 3.29 13.63
CA GLU A 387 26.09 3.28 13.88
C GLU A 387 25.72 3.89 15.24
N GLU A 388 26.67 4.44 15.99
CA GLU A 388 26.47 5.00 17.34
C GLU A 388 25.74 4.03 18.32
N ARG A 389 26.08 2.74 18.24
CA ARG A 389 25.41 1.68 19.00
C ARG A 389 25.75 1.76 20.47
N ARG A 390 24.74 1.85 21.34
CA ARG A 390 24.88 1.90 22.80
C ARG A 390 23.76 1.09 23.43
N ALA A 391 24.05 0.45 24.56
CA ALA A 391 23.02 -0.33 25.25
C ALA A 391 21.94 0.61 25.77
N PHE A 392 20.68 0.27 25.54
CA PHE A 392 19.54 1.00 26.08
C PHE A 392 18.33 0.08 26.21
N GLY A 393 17.38 0.50 27.04
CA GLY A 393 16.12 -0.23 27.22
C GLY A 393 16.24 -1.48 28.10
N PRO A 394 15.22 -2.37 28.08
CA PRO A 394 14.02 -2.29 27.23
C PRO A 394 13.23 -1.01 27.51
N LEU A 395 12.94 -0.27 26.45
CA LEU A 395 12.17 0.96 26.46
C LEU A 395 10.83 0.67 25.80
N VAL A 396 9.73 0.89 26.54
CA VAL A 396 8.38 0.83 26.01
C VAL A 396 7.79 2.22 26.06
N VAL A 397 7.30 2.72 24.91
CA VAL A 397 6.65 4.02 24.80
C VAL A 397 5.24 3.80 24.28
N LEU A 398 4.26 4.19 25.09
CA LEU A 398 2.87 4.25 24.67
C LEU A 398 2.61 5.60 24.02
N ASN A 399 1.77 5.59 23.00
CA ASN A 399 1.38 6.79 22.29
C ASN A 399 2.53 7.71 21.80
N PRO A 400 3.64 7.16 21.25
CA PRO A 400 4.77 7.99 20.85
C PRO A 400 4.38 9.06 19.83
N VAL A 401 4.88 10.26 20.04
CA VAL A 401 4.90 11.38 19.10
C VAL A 401 6.35 11.77 18.89
N LEU A 402 6.78 11.77 17.63
CA LEU A 402 8.16 12.07 17.25
C LEU A 402 8.22 13.41 16.51
N SER A 403 9.15 14.27 16.89
CA SER A 403 9.52 15.45 16.12
C SER A 403 11.02 15.53 15.89
N ARG A 404 11.41 16.12 14.75
CA ARG A 404 12.83 16.35 14.45
C ARG A 404 13.44 17.27 15.50
N HIS A 405 14.52 16.81 16.13
CA HIS A 405 15.23 17.63 17.11
C HIS A 405 15.87 18.85 16.44
N LYS A 406 15.80 20.01 17.11
CA LYS A 406 16.30 21.27 16.57
C LYS A 406 17.82 21.19 16.35
N GLY A 407 18.25 21.46 15.12
CA GLY A 407 19.68 21.40 14.75
C GLY A 407 20.18 20.00 14.43
N SER A 408 19.32 18.97 14.45
CA SER A 408 19.68 17.62 14.07
C SER A 408 20.08 17.55 12.59
N SER A 409 21.18 16.86 12.31
CA SER A 409 21.62 16.51 10.95
C SER A 409 20.85 15.29 10.43
N ASP A 410 21.00 15.02 9.14
CA ASP A 410 20.52 13.76 8.58
C ASP A 410 21.61 12.68 8.72
N ALA A 411 21.18 11.44 8.93
CA ALA A 411 22.01 10.25 9.00
C ALA A 411 21.44 9.15 8.09
N TYR A 412 22.30 8.25 7.64
CA TYR A 412 21.93 7.09 6.84
C TYR A 412 22.15 5.82 7.65
N PHE A 413 21.11 5.01 7.78
CA PHE A 413 21.15 3.79 8.56
C PHE A 413 20.88 2.58 7.66
N PHE A 414 21.58 1.48 7.92
CA PHE A 414 21.20 0.17 7.40
C PHE A 414 20.05 -0.35 8.26
N GLU A 415 18.83 -0.24 7.75
CA GLU A 415 17.62 -0.69 8.42
C GLU A 415 17.23 -2.10 7.94
N ARG A 416 16.88 -2.95 8.91
CA ARG A 416 16.25 -4.25 8.69
C ARG A 416 14.89 -4.25 9.37
N SER A 417 13.91 -4.90 8.76
CA SER A 417 12.57 -5.03 9.33
C SER A 417 12.20 -6.50 9.43
N ALA A 418 11.69 -6.93 10.59
CA ALA A 418 11.17 -8.30 10.75
C ALA A 418 9.93 -8.56 9.88
N THR A 419 9.25 -7.50 9.46
CA THR A 419 8.15 -7.51 8.51
C THR A 419 8.62 -7.78 7.07
N VAL A 420 9.91 -7.58 6.77
CA VAL A 420 10.54 -7.91 5.46
C VAL A 420 11.79 -8.76 5.70
N PRO A 421 11.62 -10.03 6.13
CA PRO A 421 12.74 -10.86 6.53
C PRO A 421 13.73 -11.09 5.37
N GLY A 422 15.02 -11.00 5.68
CA GLY A 422 16.11 -11.22 4.72
C GLY A 422 16.52 -9.99 3.91
N TYR A 423 15.84 -8.85 4.07
CA TYR A 423 16.19 -7.60 3.39
C TYR A 423 16.81 -6.59 4.35
N GLU A 424 17.67 -5.74 3.79
CA GLU A 424 18.29 -4.60 4.44
C GLU A 424 18.29 -3.44 3.44
N GLY A 425 18.04 -2.23 3.91
CA GLY A 425 18.04 -1.03 3.07
C GLY A 425 18.70 0.14 3.75
N ILE A 426 19.35 1.00 2.96
CA ILE A 426 19.90 2.26 3.45
C ILE A 426 18.78 3.30 3.49
N VAL A 427 18.49 3.83 4.67
CA VAL A 427 17.42 4.80 4.87
C VAL A 427 17.96 6.08 5.46
N ARG A 428 17.57 7.22 4.86
CA ARG A 428 17.88 8.56 5.37
C ARG A 428 16.90 8.92 6.48
N ARG A 429 17.41 9.20 7.67
CA ARG A 429 16.66 9.65 8.84
C ARG A 429 17.29 10.91 9.44
N THR A 430 16.61 11.50 10.42
CA THR A 430 17.22 12.51 11.29
C THR A 430 18.04 11.79 12.36
N ALA A 431 19.23 12.31 12.68
CA ALA A 431 20.13 11.68 13.67
C ALA A 431 19.58 11.75 15.11
N GLU A 432 18.71 12.71 15.37
CA GLU A 432 18.12 12.97 16.68
C GLU A 432 16.63 13.30 16.55
N VAL A 433 15.83 12.79 17.49
CA VAL A 433 14.38 13.04 17.58
C VAL A 433 13.99 13.38 19.01
N ASP A 434 13.10 14.35 19.15
CA ASP A 434 12.35 14.57 20.37
C ASP A 434 11.20 13.56 20.42
N VAL A 435 11.06 12.87 21.55
CA VAL A 435 10.08 11.81 21.77
C VAL A 435 9.20 12.23 22.92
N GLU A 436 7.89 12.29 22.68
CA GLU A 436 6.87 12.46 23.70
C GLU A 436 5.96 11.24 23.72
N GLY A 437 5.42 10.88 24.88
CA GLY A 437 4.50 9.75 25.02
C GLY A 437 4.16 9.46 26.47
N LEU A 438 3.71 8.24 26.74
CA LEU A 438 3.51 7.73 28.09
C LEU A 438 4.45 6.54 28.36
N ASP A 439 4.89 6.41 29.59
CA ASP A 439 5.52 5.18 30.08
C ASP A 439 4.48 4.06 30.30
N GLU A 440 4.95 2.91 30.76
CA GLU A 440 4.13 1.72 31.02
C GLU A 440 3.10 1.90 32.15
N LYS A 441 3.28 2.91 33.00
CA LYS A 441 2.35 3.27 34.08
C LYS A 441 1.39 4.37 33.65
N GLY A 442 1.46 4.82 32.40
CA GLY A 442 0.66 5.91 31.88
C GLY A 442 1.16 7.30 32.27
N GLN A 443 2.38 7.43 32.79
CA GLN A 443 2.97 8.73 33.15
C GLN A 443 3.60 9.38 31.91
N PRO A 444 3.43 10.70 31.71
CA PRO A 444 4.06 11.40 30.59
C PRO A 444 5.59 11.29 30.62
N ILE A 445 6.18 10.97 29.48
CA ILE A 445 7.64 10.97 29.27
C ILE A 445 8.01 11.85 28.09
N SER A 446 9.16 12.51 28.21
CA SER A 446 9.74 13.34 27.16
C SER A 446 11.26 13.22 27.21
N PHE A 447 11.88 12.87 26.08
CA PHE A 447 13.35 12.73 25.99
C PHE A 447 13.84 12.91 24.55
N VAL A 448 15.14 13.15 24.39
CA VAL A 448 15.81 13.22 23.09
C VAL A 448 16.48 11.87 22.82
N ALA A 449 16.04 11.17 21.77
CA ALA A 449 16.74 9.99 21.27
C ALA A 449 17.79 10.39 20.23
N ARG A 450 18.91 9.66 20.19
CA ARG A 450 20.04 9.91 19.29
C ARG A 450 20.51 8.63 18.62
N GLY A 451 21.16 8.77 17.46
CA GLY A 451 21.85 7.68 16.77
C GLY A 451 20.95 6.47 16.56
N TRP A 452 21.40 5.30 17.00
CA TRP A 452 20.67 4.05 16.81
C TRP A 452 19.30 3.99 17.51
N GLN A 453 19.17 4.61 18.69
CA GLN A 453 17.89 4.68 19.41
C GLN A 453 16.88 5.55 18.63
N ALA A 454 17.34 6.69 18.10
CA ALA A 454 16.52 7.54 17.23
C ALA A 454 16.11 6.79 15.96
N ASN A 455 17.04 6.08 15.33
CA ASN A 455 16.76 5.24 14.17
C ASN A 455 15.67 4.21 14.47
N GLY A 456 15.80 3.44 15.55
CA GLY A 456 14.80 2.46 15.98
C GLY A 456 13.42 3.09 16.24
N LEU A 457 13.35 4.20 16.98
CA LEU A 457 12.08 4.89 17.25
C LEU A 457 11.42 5.38 15.95
N VAL A 458 12.18 6.00 15.07
CA VAL A 458 11.67 6.49 13.78
C VAL A 458 11.22 5.32 12.92
N ALA A 459 11.98 4.24 12.87
CA ALA A 459 11.66 3.00 12.19
C ALA A 459 10.33 2.41 12.64
N PHE A 460 10.12 2.24 13.94
CA PHE A 460 8.91 1.61 14.47
C PHE A 460 7.69 2.54 14.50
N CYS A 461 7.88 3.85 14.67
CA CYS A 461 6.78 4.82 14.75
C CYS A 461 6.33 5.35 13.39
N LEU A 462 7.24 5.45 12.41
CA LEU A 462 6.91 5.87 11.04
C LEU A 462 6.73 4.71 10.07
N GLY A 463 6.91 3.46 10.52
CA GLY A 463 6.80 2.27 9.70
C GLY A 463 8.01 2.12 8.76
N SER A 464 9.04 1.43 9.22
CA SER A 464 10.12 0.94 8.35
C SER A 464 9.50 0.09 7.24
N PHE A 465 9.57 0.64 6.02
CA PHE A 465 9.20 0.02 4.74
C PHE A 465 7.72 -0.04 4.36
N VAL A 466 6.81 0.60 5.10
CA VAL A 466 5.41 0.68 4.69
C VAL A 466 4.90 2.12 4.85
N LEU A 467 4.97 2.87 3.74
CA LEU A 467 4.11 4.01 3.43
C LEU A 467 4.21 5.21 4.40
N ALA A 468 5.17 6.10 4.11
CA ALA A 468 4.95 7.53 4.35
C ALA A 468 3.84 8.01 3.39
N TRP A 469 2.65 8.28 3.92
CA TRP A 469 1.60 9.04 3.24
C TRP A 469 0.88 9.95 4.22
#